data_AF-A0A3D0RS80-F1
#
_entry.id   AF-A0A3D0RS80-F1
#
_cell.length_a   1.000
_cell.length_b   1.000
_cell.length_c   1.000
_cell.angle_alpha   90.00
_cell.angle_beta   90.00
_cell.angle_gamma   90.00
#
_symmetry.space_group_name_H-M   'P 1'
#
loop_
_entity.id
_entity.type
_entity.pdbx_description
1 polymer ?
#
loop_
_entity_poly.entity_id
_entity_poly.type
_entity_poly.pdbx_seq_one_letter_code
_entity_poly.pdbx_strand_id
1 'polypeptide(L)'
;MSEHKDHADVKIHPPVLTFIFIFLAYLTNWLIPLQFSMQWLRYLGFAIAIIGFLLPFFAIREFMKAKTTVNPHGSVSNIISSGIFRLSRNPIYVGFVLMLIGFPLYSGTYWGLILSPVL
;
A
#
# COMPACT_ATOMS: atom_id res chain seq x y z
N MET A 1 -21.78 31.26 6.73
CA MET A 1 -21.21 30.42 5.67
C MET A 1 -20.28 29.43 6.36
N SER A 2 -20.74 28.21 6.66
CA SER A 2 -19.89 27.20 7.30
C SER A 2 -18.84 26.74 6.30
N GLU A 3 -17.56 26.91 6.61
CA GLU A 3 -16.45 26.31 5.88
C GLU A 3 -16.69 24.80 5.79
N HIS A 4 -17.11 24.34 4.61
CA HIS A 4 -17.16 22.93 4.31
C HIS A 4 -15.72 22.49 4.12
N LYS A 5 -15.10 21.96 5.18
CA LYS A 5 -13.77 21.38 5.13
C LYS A 5 -13.81 20.19 4.16
N ASP A 6 -13.33 20.43 2.95
CA ASP A 6 -13.17 19.42 1.89
C ASP A 6 -11.96 18.53 2.26
N HIS A 7 -12.24 17.57 3.12
CA HIS A 7 -11.31 16.51 3.49
C HIS A 7 -12.04 15.20 3.24
N ALA A 8 -11.36 14.25 2.61
CA ALA A 8 -11.90 12.90 2.50
C ALA A 8 -12.11 12.35 3.92
N ASP A 9 -13.36 12.03 4.30
CA ASP A 9 -13.73 11.43 5.60
C ASP A 9 -13.24 9.97 5.67
N VAL A 10 -11.92 9.78 5.65
CA VAL A 10 -11.28 8.48 5.66
C VAL A 10 -11.01 8.09 7.11
N LYS A 11 -12.00 7.42 7.71
CA LYS A 11 -11.95 6.98 9.12
C LYS A 11 -10.80 6.02 9.44
N ILE A 12 -10.33 5.27 8.45
CA ILE A 12 -9.28 4.27 8.61
C ILE A 12 -8.08 4.66 7.77
N HIS A 13 -6.95 4.93 8.43
CA HIS A 13 -5.72 5.29 7.74
C HIS A 13 -5.28 4.13 6.81
N PRO A 14 -4.95 4.41 5.53
CA PRO A 14 -4.63 3.37 4.55
C PRO A 14 -3.56 2.33 4.97
N PRO A 15 -2.48 2.69 5.70
CA PRO A 15 -1.55 1.69 6.23
C PRO A 15 -2.23 0.67 7.15
N VAL A 16 -3.14 1.12 8.02
CA VAL A 16 -3.87 0.25 8.95
C VAL A 16 -4.75 -0.72 8.19
N LEU A 17 -5.47 -0.23 7.18
CA LEU A 17 -6.30 -1.07 6.30
C LEU A 17 -5.47 -2.13 5.59
N THR A 18 -4.27 -1.75 5.10
CA THR A 18 -3.34 -2.68 4.45
C THR A 18 -2.91 -3.81 5.39
N PHE A 19 -2.55 -3.49 6.63
CA PHE A 19 -2.20 -4.51 7.63
C PHE A 19 -3.38 -5.41 7.99
N ILE A 20 -4.60 -4.87 8.08
CA ILE A 20 -5.81 -5.67 8.28
C ILE A 20 -5.99 -6.67 7.13
N PHE A 21 -5.84 -6.24 5.89
CA PHE A 21 -6.00 -7.13 4.74
C PHE A 21 -4.89 -8.18 4.62
N ILE A 22 -3.65 -7.84 4.97
CA ILE A 22 -2.56 -8.82 5.05
C ILE A 22 -2.86 -9.86 6.13
N PHE A 23 -3.32 -9.42 7.30
CA PHE A 23 -3.74 -10.32 8.38
C PHE A 23 -4.89 -11.23 7.92
N LEU A 24 -5.91 -10.67 7.25
CA LEU A 24 -7.01 -11.44 6.68
C LEU A 24 -6.51 -12.47 5.66
N ALA A 25 -5.55 -12.12 4.79
CA ALA A 25 -4.97 -13.07 3.84
C ALA A 25 -4.32 -14.28 4.52
N TYR A 26 -3.64 -14.07 5.65
CA TYR A 26 -3.05 -15.15 6.44
C TYR A 26 -4.11 -15.95 7.21
N LEU A 27 -5.10 -15.28 7.78
CA LEU A 27 -6.22 -15.93 8.47
C LEU A 27 -7.04 -16.80 7.52
N THR A 28 -7.37 -16.30 6.32
CA THR A 28 -8.08 -17.07 5.31
C THR A 28 -7.23 -18.22 4.79
N ASN A 29 -5.91 -18.05 4.65
CA ASN A 29 -5.04 -19.18 4.31
C ASN A 29 -5.02 -20.25 5.40
N TRP A 30 -5.12 -19.86 6.66
CA TRP A 30 -5.16 -20.81 7.77
C TRP A 30 -6.48 -21.59 7.80
N LEU A 31 -7.61 -20.94 7.49
CA LEU A 31 -8.94 -21.58 7.43
C LEU A 31 -9.16 -22.39 6.14
N ILE A 32 -8.73 -21.83 5.01
CA ILE A 32 -8.89 -22.37 3.66
C ILE A 32 -7.53 -22.26 2.95
N PRO A 33 -6.68 -23.29 3.06
CA PRO A 33 -5.34 -23.26 2.48
C PRO A 33 -5.41 -23.13 0.96
N LEU A 34 -4.94 -22.00 0.44
CA LEU A 34 -4.81 -21.74 -0.98
C LEU A 34 -3.34 -21.51 -1.32
N GLN A 35 -2.57 -22.57 -1.13
CA GLN A 35 -1.11 -22.57 -1.20
C GLN A 35 -0.60 -23.06 -2.55
N PHE A 36 0.65 -22.72 -2.86
CA PHE A 36 1.38 -23.23 -4.02
C PHE A 36 2.78 -23.69 -3.66
N SER A 37 3.34 -24.57 -4.48
CA SER A 37 4.66 -25.18 -4.27
C SER A 37 5.79 -24.52 -5.07
N MET A 38 5.46 -23.62 -6.00
CA MET A 38 6.42 -23.00 -6.93
C MET A 38 7.33 -21.99 -6.21
N GLN A 39 8.61 -22.35 -6.02
CA GLN A 39 9.56 -21.48 -5.29
C GLN A 39 9.79 -20.12 -5.96
N TRP A 40 9.79 -20.06 -7.29
CA TRP A 40 10.00 -18.81 -8.03
C TRP A 40 8.92 -17.76 -7.73
N LEU A 41 7.67 -18.19 -7.47
CA LEU A 41 6.59 -17.29 -7.06
C LEU A 41 6.86 -16.66 -5.69
N ARG A 42 7.53 -17.37 -4.79
CA ARG A 42 7.91 -16.82 -3.48
C ARG A 42 8.97 -15.73 -3.65
N TYR A 43 10.00 -15.97 -4.47
CA TYR A 43 11.00 -14.94 -4.78
C TYR A 43 10.38 -13.72 -5.49
N LEU A 44 9.43 -13.95 -6.39
CA LEU A 44 8.66 -12.87 -7.01
C LEU A 44 7.85 -12.09 -5.96
N GLY A 45 7.16 -12.77 -5.05
CA GLY A 45 6.44 -12.14 -3.94
C GLY A 45 7.34 -11.31 -3.04
N PHE A 46 8.55 -11.80 -2.75
CA PHE A 46 9.55 -11.03 -2.00
C PHE A 46 9.96 -9.76 -2.74
N ALA A 47 10.28 -9.85 -4.03
CA ALA A 47 10.62 -8.69 -4.84
C ALA A 47 9.47 -7.66 -4.89
N ILE A 48 8.24 -8.14 -5.07
CA ILE A 48 7.03 -7.30 -5.04
C ILE A 48 6.87 -6.61 -3.68
N ALA A 49 7.06 -7.32 -2.57
CA ALA A 49 6.95 -6.74 -1.23
C ALA A 49 8.01 -5.64 -1.01
N ILE A 50 9.25 -5.87 -1.44
CA ILE A 50 10.33 -4.87 -1.36
C ILE A 50 9.98 -3.61 -2.15
N ILE A 51 9.50 -3.76 -3.39
CA ILE A 51 9.04 -2.62 -4.20
C ILE A 51 7.88 -1.90 -3.48
N GLY A 52 6.95 -2.68 -2.91
CA GLY A 52 5.85 -2.19 -2.09
C GLY A 52 6.31 -1.29 -0.94
N PHE A 53 7.40 -1.61 -0.25
CA PHE A 53 8.00 -0.76 0.79
C PHE A 53 8.74 0.46 0.25
N LEU A 54 9.45 0.31 -0.85
CA LEU A 54 10.24 1.40 -1.42
C LEU A 54 9.35 2.56 -1.89
N LEU A 55 8.16 2.28 -2.44
CA LEU A 55 7.27 3.32 -2.94
C LEU A 55 6.81 4.33 -1.86
N PRO A 56 6.22 3.93 -0.72
CA PRO A 56 5.89 4.86 0.36
C PRO A 56 7.12 5.53 0.95
N PHE A 57 8.24 4.81 1.09
CA PHE A 57 9.48 5.38 1.59
C PHE A 57 9.97 6.56 0.73
N PHE A 58 10.05 6.37 -0.59
CA PHE A 58 10.45 7.45 -1.50
C PHE A 58 9.41 8.56 -1.58
N ALA A 59 8.12 8.25 -1.48
CA ALA A 59 7.07 9.27 -1.44
C ALA A 59 7.20 10.16 -0.20
N ILE A 60 7.39 9.56 0.97
CA ILE A 60 7.63 10.28 2.24
C ILE A 60 8.89 11.14 2.14
N ARG A 61 9.97 10.63 1.53
CA ARG A 61 11.19 11.43 1.31
C ARG A 61 10.94 12.66 0.45
N GLU A 62 10.10 12.58 -0.59
CA GLU A 62 9.76 13.75 -1.41
C GLU A 62 8.91 14.76 -0.62
N PHE A 63 7.95 14.30 0.19
CA PHE A 63 7.20 15.18 1.11
C PHE A 63 8.11 15.91 2.10
N MET A 64 9.07 15.19 2.70
CA MET A 64 10.06 15.77 3.60
C MET A 64 10.95 16.82 2.90
N LYS A 65 11.43 16.53 1.68
CA LYS A 65 12.21 17.49 0.89
C LYS A 65 11.43 18.74 0.55
N ALA A 66 10.16 18.58 0.19
CA ALA A 66 9.25 19.69 -0.12
C ALA A 66 8.76 20.44 1.13
N LYS A 67 9.15 20.01 2.34
CA LYS A 67 8.71 20.56 3.64
C LYS A 67 7.19 20.69 3.73
N THR A 68 6.47 19.77 3.10
CA THR A 68 5.02 19.69 3.13
C THR A 68 4.58 18.47 3.92
N THR A 69 3.33 18.47 4.35
CA THR A 69 2.81 17.43 5.22
C THR A 69 2.44 16.17 4.43
N VAL A 70 2.79 15.01 4.98
CA VAL A 70 2.29 13.70 4.51
C VAL A 70 0.83 13.51 4.92
N ASN A 71 0.28 14.39 5.78
CA ASN A 71 -1.07 14.27 6.30
C ASN A 71 -2.10 14.44 5.17
N PRO A 72 -2.90 13.41 4.86
CA PRO A 72 -3.97 13.50 3.87
C PRO A 72 -5.09 14.50 4.26
N HIS A 73 -5.08 14.99 5.51
CA HIS A 73 -6.00 16.00 6.04
C HIS A 73 -5.38 17.41 6.12
N GLY A 74 -4.13 17.58 5.67
CA GLY A 74 -3.51 18.90 5.55
C GLY A 74 -4.00 19.63 4.30
N SER A 75 -4.07 20.96 4.34
CA SER A 75 -4.26 21.75 3.13
C SER A 75 -3.09 21.47 2.17
N VAL A 76 -3.39 20.91 1.00
CA VAL A 76 -2.39 20.63 -0.04
C VAL A 76 -1.91 21.97 -0.58
N SER A 77 -0.82 22.49 -0.02
CA SER A 77 -0.28 23.78 -0.42
C SER A 77 0.50 23.70 -1.73
N ASN A 78 1.04 22.51 -2.08
CA ASN A 78 1.83 22.28 -3.29
C ASN A 78 1.68 20.83 -3.78
N ILE A 79 1.41 20.65 -5.08
CA ILE A 79 1.42 19.34 -5.73
C ILE A 79 2.87 18.93 -6.01
N ILE A 80 3.31 17.80 -5.44
CA ILE A 80 4.63 17.23 -5.73
C ILE A 80 4.55 16.43 -7.03
N SER A 81 5.35 16.83 -8.02
CA SER A 81 5.46 16.14 -9.32
C SER A 81 6.88 15.59 -9.59
N SER A 82 7.79 15.68 -8.61
CA SER A 82 9.17 15.17 -8.69
C SER A 82 9.31 13.74 -8.16
N GLY A 83 10.46 13.12 -8.45
CA GLY A 83 10.81 11.82 -7.89
C GLY A 83 9.80 10.72 -8.25
N ILE A 84 9.36 9.97 -7.23
CA ILE A 84 8.44 8.83 -7.42
C ILE A 84 7.05 9.26 -7.90
N PHE A 85 6.66 10.51 -7.67
CA PHE A 85 5.38 11.07 -8.13
C PHE A 85 5.32 11.29 -9.66
N ARG A 86 6.46 11.14 -10.37
CA ARG A 86 6.47 11.10 -11.85
C ARG A 86 5.90 9.80 -12.42
N LEU A 87 5.95 8.72 -11.66
CA LEU A 87 5.49 7.39 -12.11
C LEU A 87 4.01 7.16 -11.80
N SER A 88 3.53 7.70 -10.67
CA SER A 88 2.14 7.59 -10.24
C SER A 88 1.77 8.83 -9.42
N ARG A 89 0.52 9.27 -9.50
CA ARG A 89 -0.01 10.31 -8.62
C ARG A 89 -0.16 9.83 -7.16
N ASN A 90 -0.29 8.52 -6.96
CA ASN A 90 -0.58 7.88 -5.67
C ASN A 90 0.42 6.75 -5.35
N PRO A 91 1.74 7.02 -5.32
CA PRO A 91 2.77 5.99 -5.16
C PRO A 91 2.66 5.25 -3.82
N ILE A 92 2.19 5.91 -2.77
CA ILE A 92 1.95 5.31 -1.46
C ILE A 92 0.92 4.18 -1.54
N TYR A 93 -0.23 4.43 -2.18
CA TYR A 93 -1.30 3.45 -2.34
C TYR A 93 -0.91 2.28 -3.23
N VAL A 94 -0.16 2.55 -4.31
CA VAL A 94 0.43 1.48 -5.13
C VAL A 94 1.34 0.61 -4.25
N GLY A 95 2.15 1.22 -3.39
CA GLY A 95 2.97 0.51 -2.41
C GLY A 95 2.16 -0.44 -1.52
N PHE A 96 1.03 0.02 -0.99
CA PHE A 96 0.16 -0.79 -0.14
C PHE A 96 -0.47 -1.99 -0.84
N VAL A 97 -0.96 -1.80 -2.07
CA VAL A 97 -1.48 -2.91 -2.89
C VAL A 97 -0.37 -3.93 -3.17
N LEU A 98 0.83 -3.48 -3.51
CA LEU A 98 1.98 -4.36 -3.74
C LEU A 98 2.39 -5.09 -2.45
N MET A 99 2.34 -4.45 -1.28
CA MET A 99 2.57 -5.14 0.00
C MET A 99 1.53 -6.24 0.25
N LEU A 100 0.24 -5.94 0.05
CA LEU A 100 -0.86 -6.90 0.22
C LEU A 100 -0.71 -8.12 -0.72
N ILE A 101 -0.16 -7.93 -1.90
CA ILE A 101 0.13 -9.04 -2.83
C ILE A 101 1.42 -9.76 -2.42
N GLY A 102 2.51 -9.02 -2.24
CA GLY A 102 3.86 -9.55 -2.10
C GLY A 102 4.06 -10.38 -0.84
N PHE A 103 3.53 -9.94 0.31
CA PHE A 103 3.70 -10.66 1.58
C PHE A 103 3.03 -12.03 1.60
N PRO A 104 1.73 -12.17 1.31
CA PRO A 104 1.08 -13.47 1.19
C PRO A 104 1.72 -14.35 0.11
N LEU A 105 2.10 -13.77 -1.04
CA LEU A 105 2.74 -14.52 -2.12
C LEU A 105 4.12 -15.05 -1.69
N TYR A 106 4.93 -14.26 -1.00
CA TYR A 106 6.21 -14.71 -0.43
C TYR A 106 6.01 -15.87 0.56
N SER A 107 4.96 -15.80 1.37
CA SER A 107 4.57 -16.87 2.31
C SER A 107 4.00 -18.12 1.62
N GLY A 108 3.74 -18.07 0.31
CA GLY A 108 3.29 -19.24 -0.47
C GLY A 108 1.77 -19.35 -0.62
N THR A 109 1.02 -18.25 -0.50
CA THR A 109 -0.44 -18.25 -0.64
C THR A 109 -0.95 -17.22 -1.66
N TYR A 110 -2.03 -17.56 -2.36
CA TYR A 110 -2.66 -16.69 -3.36
C TYR A 110 -3.66 -15.67 -2.78
N TRP A 111 -3.97 -15.74 -1.47
CA TRP A 111 -5.00 -14.88 -0.87
C TRP A 111 -4.72 -13.37 -1.02
N GLY A 112 -3.46 -12.95 -1.03
CA GLY A 112 -3.10 -11.55 -1.27
C GLY A 112 -3.54 -11.04 -2.65
N LEU A 113 -3.44 -11.87 -3.69
CA LEU A 113 -3.91 -11.52 -5.04
C LEU A 113 -5.43 -11.38 -5.07
N ILE A 114 -6.15 -12.29 -4.40
CA ILE A 114 -7.62 -12.33 -4.36
C ILE A 114 -8.18 -11.12 -3.61
N LEU A 115 -7.55 -10.74 -2.50
CA LEU A 115 -8.02 -9.63 -1.66
C LEU A 115 -7.63 -8.25 -2.19
N SER A 116 -6.57 -8.15 -3.00
CA SER A 116 -6.04 -6.88 -3.49
C SER A 116 -7.02 -5.93 -4.20
N PRO A 117 -8.02 -6.39 -5.00
CA PRO A 117 -8.96 -5.48 -5.65
C PRO A 117 -9.95 -4.79 -4.70
N VAL A 118 -10.02 -5.25 -3.44
CA VAL A 118 -10.98 -4.79 -2.43
C VAL A 118 -10.34 -3.83 -1.42
N LEU A 119 -9.02 -3.64 -1.48
CA LEU A 119 -8.26 -2.70 -0.64
C LEU A 119 -8.53 -1.25 -1.05
#